data_AF-A0A956I7I5-F1
#
_entry.id   AF-A0A956I7I5-F1
#
_cell.length_a   1.000
_cell.length_b   1.000
_cell.length_c   1.000
_cell.angle_alpha   90.00
_cell.angle_beta   90.00
_cell.angle_gamma   90.00
#
_symmetry.space_group_name_H-M   'P 1'
#
loop_
_entity.id
_entity.type
_entity.pdbx_description
1 polymer ?
#
loop_
_entity_poly.entity_id
_entity_poly.type
_entity_poly.pdbx_seq_one_letter_code
_entity_poly.pdbx_strand_id
1 'polypeptide(L)'
;MTYRSRGGASETVPSELRASLHTHRDERSLPTFLVESNGFRCVDLLEITAVLTAWLDATKPSDWVHGNVFFHGKPWSPPRPGTDYMGVLPRVHVHQGDVERLQREGLDAFLESWLSPTSLALLGRAGR
;
A
#
# COMPACT_ATOMS: atom_id res chain seq x y z
N MET A 1 -13.00 -1.22 -17.83
CA MET A 1 -13.00 -2.71 -17.85
C MET A 1 -14.10 -3.18 -16.90
N THR A 2 -15.16 -3.78 -17.43
CA THR A 2 -16.39 -4.10 -16.67
C THR A 2 -16.47 -5.61 -16.48
N TYR A 3 -16.38 -6.08 -15.25
CA TYR A 3 -16.59 -7.49 -14.92
C TYR A 3 -18.05 -7.68 -14.43
N ARG A 4 -18.85 -8.45 -15.17
CA ARG A 4 -20.12 -8.99 -14.69
C ARG A 4 -19.83 -10.33 -14.01
N SER A 5 -19.81 -10.38 -12.68
CA SER A 5 -19.89 -11.68 -11.98
C SER A 5 -21.37 -12.08 -11.85
N ARG A 6 -21.69 -13.31 -12.27
CA ARG A 6 -22.91 -13.99 -11.81
C ARG A 6 -22.58 -14.48 -10.39
N GLY A 7 -23.23 -13.90 -9.39
CA GLY A 7 -22.90 -14.08 -7.95
C GLY A 7 -21.94 -12.99 -7.49
N GLY A 8 -22.47 -11.93 -6.87
CA GLY A 8 -21.69 -10.75 -6.49
C GLY A 8 -20.69 -11.08 -5.38
N ALA A 9 -19.54 -10.39 -5.37
CA ALA A 9 -18.52 -10.46 -4.31
C ALA A 9 -19.09 -10.33 -2.87
N SER A 10 -20.33 -9.86 -2.71
CA SER A 10 -21.07 -9.84 -1.45
C SER A 10 -21.47 -11.21 -0.92
N GLU A 11 -21.62 -12.26 -1.74
CA GLU A 11 -22.14 -13.56 -1.26
C GLU A 11 -21.18 -14.27 -0.31
N THR A 12 -19.87 -14.05 -0.43
CA THR A 12 -18.84 -14.60 0.47
C THR A 12 -18.63 -13.79 1.74
N VAL A 13 -19.21 -12.58 1.82
CA VAL A 13 -19.16 -11.74 3.03
C VAL A 13 -20.38 -12.05 3.91
N PRO A 14 -20.20 -12.31 5.22
CA PRO A 14 -21.30 -12.49 6.16
C PRO A 14 -22.33 -11.37 6.03
N SER A 15 -23.62 -11.71 6.02
CA SER A 15 -24.72 -10.79 5.71
C SER A 15 -24.72 -9.51 6.55
N GLU A 16 -24.37 -9.66 7.83
CA GLU A 16 -24.25 -8.62 8.83
C GLU A 16 -23.11 -7.63 8.55
N LEU A 17 -22.09 -8.03 7.79
CA LEU A 17 -20.95 -7.18 7.41
C LEU A 17 -21.13 -6.55 6.03
N ARG A 18 -22.12 -6.98 5.23
CA ARG A 18 -22.34 -6.45 3.87
C ARG A 18 -22.68 -4.97 3.86
N ALA A 19 -23.44 -4.50 4.85
CA ALA A 19 -23.81 -3.09 4.98
C ALA A 19 -22.61 -2.18 5.30
N SER A 20 -21.54 -2.73 5.88
CA SER A 20 -20.29 -2.02 6.19
C SER A 20 -19.20 -2.20 5.12
N LEU A 21 -19.50 -2.88 4.00
CA LEU A 21 -18.53 -3.01 2.92
C LEU A 21 -18.41 -1.70 2.15
N HIS A 22 -17.17 -1.20 2.06
CA HIS A 22 -16.83 -0.10 1.19
C HIS A 22 -15.94 -0.62 0.06
N THR A 23 -16.36 -0.38 -1.18
CA THR A 23 -15.50 -0.62 -2.35
C THR A 23 -14.77 0.67 -2.68
N HIS A 24 -13.45 0.66 -2.52
CA HIS A 24 -12.60 1.74 -2.97
C HIS A 24 -12.08 1.37 -4.35
N ARG A 25 -12.42 2.21 -5.34
CA ARG A 25 -11.87 2.10 -6.68
C ARG A 25 -10.95 3.30 -6.89
N ASP A 26 -9.67 3.00 -7.03
CA ASP A 26 -8.69 3.98 -7.44
C ASP A 26 -8.45 3.82 -8.96
N GLU A 27 -8.47 4.93 -9.70
CA GLU A 27 -8.24 4.96 -11.15
C GLU A 27 -6.76 5.15 -11.51
N ARG A 28 -5.88 5.30 -10.52
CA ARG A 28 -4.44 5.45 -10.73
C ARG A 28 -3.85 4.26 -11.48
N SER A 29 -2.90 4.58 -12.36
CA SER A 29 -2.08 3.60 -13.05
C SER A 29 -1.12 2.91 -12.08
N LEU A 30 -0.84 1.65 -12.36
CA LEU A 30 0.21 0.91 -11.67
C LEU A 30 1.59 1.30 -12.24
N PRO A 31 2.67 1.18 -11.47
CA PRO A 31 2.72 0.79 -10.05
C PRO A 31 2.19 1.88 -9.10
N THR A 32 1.56 1.47 -8.00
CA THR A 32 1.10 2.35 -6.91
C THR A 32 1.48 1.77 -5.56
N PHE A 33 1.36 2.57 -4.51
CA PHE A 33 1.51 2.16 -3.12
C PHE A 33 0.18 2.23 -2.41
N LEU A 34 -0.10 1.27 -1.55
CA LEU A 34 -1.22 1.33 -0.62
C LEU A 34 -0.66 1.62 0.76
N VAL A 35 -1.15 2.67 1.40
CA VAL A 35 -0.71 3.15 2.71
C VAL A 35 -1.83 2.91 3.71
N GLU A 36 -1.49 2.30 4.83
CA GLU A 36 -2.38 2.03 5.95
C GLU A 36 -1.86 2.75 7.20
N SER A 37 -2.60 3.75 7.70
CA SER A 37 -2.30 4.38 8.99
C SER A 37 -3.57 4.79 9.74
N ASN A 38 -4.50 5.47 9.06
CA ASN A 38 -5.84 5.80 9.55
C ASN A 38 -6.88 5.35 8.52
N GLY A 39 -6.82 4.06 8.17
CA GLY A 39 -7.46 3.50 6.99
C GLY A 39 -6.53 3.45 5.78
N PHE A 40 -7.08 3.01 4.66
CA PHE A 40 -6.33 2.73 3.43
C PHE A 40 -6.42 3.89 2.44
N ARG A 41 -5.26 4.26 1.87
CA ARG A 41 -5.18 5.19 0.73
C ARG A 41 -4.15 4.66 -0.27
N CYS A 42 -4.48 4.69 -1.56
CA CYS A 42 -3.45 4.52 -2.57
C CYS A 42 -2.70 5.85 -2.74
N VAL A 43 -1.44 5.79 -3.15
CA VAL A 43 -0.58 6.92 -3.50
C VAL A 43 0.40 6.52 -4.60
N ASP A 44 0.79 7.44 -5.46
CA ASP A 44 1.85 7.22 -6.44
C ASP A 44 3.26 7.43 -5.84
N LEU A 45 4.28 7.31 -6.70
CA LEU A 45 5.68 7.47 -6.31
C LEU A 45 6.05 8.91 -5.90
N LEU A 46 5.36 9.93 -6.41
CA LEU A 46 5.60 11.32 -6.02
C LEU A 46 4.95 11.63 -4.67
N GLU A 47 3.76 11.06 -4.44
CA GLU A 47 2.98 11.26 -3.23
C GLU A 47 3.53 10.49 -2.02
N ILE A 48 4.15 9.31 -2.22
CA ILE A 48 4.60 8.46 -1.09
C ILE A 48 5.65 9.17 -0.21
N THR A 49 6.55 9.98 -0.77
CA THR A 49 7.54 10.72 0.02
C THR A 49 6.88 11.73 0.96
N ALA A 50 5.90 12.48 0.45
CA ALA A 50 5.17 13.47 1.25
C ALA A 50 4.38 12.78 2.38
N VAL A 51 3.76 11.64 2.06
CA VAL A 51 3.07 10.80 3.03
C VAL A 51 3.98 10.34 4.15
N LEU A 52 5.14 9.76 3.82
CA LEU A 52 6.07 9.23 4.81
C LEU A 52 6.71 10.34 5.65
N THR A 53 7.01 11.49 5.03
CA THR A 53 7.56 12.64 5.74
C THR A 53 6.57 13.23 6.74
N ALA A 54 5.27 13.18 6.45
CA ALA A 54 4.23 13.59 7.39
C ALA A 54 4.12 12.70 8.63
N TRP A 55 4.76 11.53 8.64
CA TRP A 55 4.84 10.66 9.81
C TRP A 55 6.06 10.93 10.68
N LEU A 56 6.95 11.85 10.29
CA LEU A 56 8.08 12.19 11.14
C LEU A 56 7.59 12.82 12.44
N ASP A 57 7.85 12.13 13.54
CA ASP A 57 7.57 12.61 14.88
C ASP A 57 8.76 12.34 15.79
N ALA A 58 9.56 13.38 16.05
CA ALA A 58 10.75 13.31 16.89
C ALA A 58 10.47 12.95 18.36
N THR A 59 9.20 12.90 18.77
CA THR A 59 8.80 12.47 20.11
C THR A 59 8.60 10.97 20.23
N LYS A 60 8.53 10.25 19.10
CA LYS A 60 8.34 8.79 19.09
C LYS A 60 9.66 8.04 19.23
N PRO A 61 9.68 6.90 19.94
CA PRO A 61 10.85 6.03 19.96
C PRO A 61 11.10 5.42 18.58
N SER A 62 12.33 5.00 18.31
CA SER A 62 12.75 4.50 17.00
C SER A 62 11.99 3.26 16.50
N ASP A 63 11.43 2.47 17.43
CA ASP A 63 10.67 1.25 17.16
C ASP A 63 9.16 1.52 16.97
N TRP A 64 8.70 2.76 17.18
CA TRP A 64 7.31 3.14 16.96
C TRP A 64 6.89 2.89 15.52
N VAL A 65 5.76 2.21 15.32
CA VAL A 65 5.19 1.93 13.99
C VAL A 65 4.16 3.00 13.65
N HIS A 66 4.39 3.71 12.55
CA HIS A 66 3.47 4.74 12.06
C HIS A 66 2.35 4.18 11.17
N GLY A 67 2.65 3.11 10.44
CA GLY A 67 1.71 2.48 9.52
C GLY A 67 2.38 1.44 8.64
N ASN A 68 1.60 0.92 7.69
CA ASN A 68 2.06 -0.05 6.70
C ASN A 68 2.09 0.58 5.31
N VAL A 69 3.10 0.21 4.52
CA VAL A 69 3.14 0.51 3.10
C VAL A 69 3.19 -0.80 2.34
N PHE A 70 2.30 -0.96 1.37
CA PHE A 70 2.25 -2.09 0.47
C PHE A 70 2.58 -1.62 -0.95
N PHE A 71 3.35 -2.42 -1.67
CA PHE A 71 3.63 -2.17 -3.08
C PHE A 71 2.67 -2.92 -3.98
N HIS A 72 2.02 -2.18 -4.87
CA HIS A 72 1.07 -2.72 -5.82
C HIS A 72 1.59 -2.48 -7.25
N GLY A 73 2.41 -3.42 -7.73
CA GLY A 73 3.07 -3.30 -9.04
C GLY A 73 2.30 -3.90 -10.22
N LYS A 74 1.26 -4.69 -9.98
CA LYS A 74 0.48 -5.40 -11.02
C LYS A 74 -0.98 -5.52 -10.61
N PRO A 75 -1.93 -5.66 -11.57
CA PRO A 75 -3.32 -5.88 -11.22
C PRO A 75 -3.45 -7.07 -10.26
N TRP A 76 -4.19 -6.85 -9.18
CA TRP A 76 -4.38 -7.86 -8.14
C TRP A 76 -5.84 -7.84 -7.68
N SER A 77 -6.36 -9.04 -7.42
CA SER A 77 -7.68 -9.24 -6.84
C SER A 77 -7.59 -10.37 -5.82
N PRO A 78 -8.20 -10.25 -4.63
CA PRO A 78 -8.23 -11.32 -3.66
C PRO A 78 -8.95 -12.55 -4.26
N PRO A 79 -8.43 -13.78 -4.08
CA PRO A 79 -9.10 -14.99 -4.55
C PRO A 79 -10.50 -15.19 -3.97
N ARG A 80 -10.73 -14.72 -2.74
CA ARG A 80 -12.04 -14.72 -2.08
C ARG A 80 -12.31 -13.34 -1.45
N PRO A 81 -13.31 -12.61 -1.92
CA PRO A 81 -13.72 -11.35 -1.30
C PRO A 81 -14.17 -11.56 0.16
N GLY A 82 -13.82 -10.63 1.04
CA GLY A 82 -14.13 -10.71 2.48
C GLY A 82 -13.09 -11.44 3.33
N THR A 83 -11.99 -11.93 2.74
CA THR A 83 -10.84 -12.49 3.45
C THR A 83 -9.63 -11.59 3.24
N ASP A 84 -8.81 -11.42 4.29
CA ASP A 84 -7.56 -10.67 4.17
C ASP A 84 -6.53 -11.49 3.37
N TYR A 85 -6.26 -11.02 2.15
CA TYR A 85 -5.20 -11.53 1.29
C TYR A 85 -4.07 -10.52 1.08
N MET A 86 -4.06 -9.39 1.82
CA MET A 86 -3.06 -8.34 1.64
C MET A 86 -1.66 -8.78 2.05
N GLY A 87 -1.54 -9.83 2.87
CA GLY A 87 -0.25 -10.43 3.23
C GLY A 87 0.56 -10.98 2.05
N VAL A 88 -0.03 -11.15 0.86
CA VAL A 88 0.69 -11.57 -0.35
C VAL A 88 1.34 -10.41 -1.10
N LEU A 89 0.96 -9.17 -0.78
CA LEU A 89 1.57 -7.98 -1.36
C LEU A 89 2.90 -7.69 -0.63
N PRO A 90 3.97 -7.32 -1.35
CA PRO A 90 5.18 -6.81 -0.70
C PRO A 90 4.79 -5.66 0.22
N ARG A 91 5.28 -5.67 1.46
CA ARG A 91 4.95 -4.67 2.47
C ARG A 91 6.08 -4.39 3.44
N VAL A 92 6.02 -3.21 4.06
CA VAL A 92 6.89 -2.81 5.16
C VAL A 92 6.07 -2.16 6.27
N HIS A 93 6.40 -2.50 7.52
CA HIS A 93 5.98 -1.72 8.69
C HIS A 93 6.90 -0.52 8.78
N VAL A 94 6.36 0.69 8.64
CA VAL A 94 7.18 1.90 8.67
C VAL A 94 7.40 2.29 10.12
N HIS A 95 8.60 2.04 10.58
CA HIS A 95 9.06 2.48 11.88
C HIS A 95 9.59 3.92 11.82
N GLN A 96 9.70 4.57 12.98
CA GLN A 96 10.33 5.89 13.09
C GLN A 96 11.75 5.89 12.48
N GLY A 97 12.53 4.82 12.68
CA GLY A 97 13.85 4.68 12.05
C GLY A 97 13.83 4.64 10.51
N ASP A 98 12.75 4.16 9.89
CA ASP A 98 12.61 4.16 8.43
C ASP A 98 12.34 5.57 7.90
N VAL A 99 11.56 6.37 8.63
CA VAL A 99 11.29 7.78 8.27
C VAL A 99 12.56 8.62 8.41
N GLU A 100 13.35 8.40 9.46
CA GLU A 100 14.65 9.05 9.64
C GLU A 100 15.64 8.67 8.53
N ARG A 101 15.64 7.39 8.13
CA ARG A 101 16.45 6.93 7.00
C ARG A 101 16.02 7.59 5.69
N LEU A 102 14.71 7.68 5.42
CA LEU A 102 14.16 8.39 4.27
C LEU A 102 14.66 9.84 4.21
N GLN A 103 14.70 10.55 5.34
CA GLN A 103 15.20 11.93 5.38
C GLN A 103 16.70 12.05 5.08
N ARG A 104 17.50 11.08 5.54
CA ARG A 104 18.96 11.10 5.39
C ARG A 104 19.44 10.60 4.03
N GLU A 105 18.80 9.55 3.52
CA GLU A 105 19.28 8.77 2.37
C GLU A 105 18.35 8.88 1.15
N GLY A 106 17.15 9.43 1.32
CA GLY A 106 16.17 9.61 0.24
C GLY A 106 15.25 8.42 0.02
N LEU A 107 14.30 8.60 -0.91
CA LEU A 107 13.24 7.63 -1.19
C LEU A 107 13.79 6.30 -1.73
N ASP A 108 14.79 6.34 -2.60
CA ASP A 108 15.35 5.14 -3.22
C ASP A 108 15.91 4.18 -2.15
N ALA A 109 16.66 4.69 -1.18
CA ALA A 109 17.20 3.89 -0.08
C ALA A 109 16.10 3.28 0.82
N PHE A 110 15.00 4.01 1.03
CA PHE A 110 13.83 3.48 1.71
C PHE A 110 13.18 2.35 0.91
N LEU A 111 12.98 2.53 -0.39
CA LEU A 111 12.35 1.52 -1.25
C LEU A 111 13.21 0.26 -1.38
N GLU A 112 14.52 0.42 -1.53
CA GLU A 112 15.48 -0.69 -1.61
C GLU A 112 15.58 -1.53 -0.33
N SER A 113 15.16 -0.98 0.82
CA SER A 113 15.23 -1.71 2.09
C SER A 113 14.28 -2.91 2.17
N TRP A 114 13.20 -2.91 1.37
CA TRP A 114 12.14 -3.91 1.45
C TRP A 114 11.59 -4.37 0.10
N LEU A 115 11.81 -3.61 -0.99
CA LEU A 115 11.40 -4.02 -2.33
C LEU A 115 12.44 -4.92 -2.98
N SER A 116 11.95 -5.94 -3.69
CA SER A 116 12.80 -6.76 -4.56
C SER A 116 13.30 -5.96 -5.76
N PRO A 117 14.43 -6.35 -6.39
CA PRO A 117 14.91 -5.74 -7.63
C PRO A 117 13.85 -5.72 -8.75
N THR A 118 13.02 -6.75 -8.82
CA THR A 118 11.92 -6.83 -9.80
C THR A 118 10.86 -5.74 -9.54
N SER A 119 10.53 -5.49 -8.27
CA SER A 119 9.58 -4.43 -7.89
C SER A 119 10.15 -3.04 -8.19
N LEU A 120 11.42 -2.81 -7.85
CA LEU A 120 12.13 -1.56 -8.14
C LEU A 120 12.20 -1.29 -9.65
N ALA A 121 12.44 -2.31 -10.46
CA ALA A 121 12.45 -2.19 -11.92
C ALA A 121 11.10 -1.74 -12.51
N LEU A 122 9.97 -2.04 -11.84
CA LEU A 122 8.66 -1.55 -12.27
C LEU A 122 8.51 -0.03 -12.04
N LEU A 123 9.08 0.50 -10.96
CA LEU A 123 9.08 1.93 -10.67
C LEU A 123 9.90 2.71 -11.71
N GLY A 124 11.08 2.21 -12.08
CA GLY A 124 11.93 2.82 -13.12
C GLY A 124 11.41 2.73 -14.56
N ARG A 125 10.31 1.99 -14.79
CA ARG A 125 9.56 1.97 -16.06
C ARG A 125 8.38 2.95 -16.06
N ALA A 126 7.91 3.38 -14.89
CA ALA A 126 6.76 4.26 -14.75
C ALA A 126 7.11 5.75 -14.90
N GLY A 127 8.40 6.11 -14.77
CA GLY A 127 8.91 7.49 -14.93
C GLY A 127 9.45 7.83 -16.32
N ARG A 128 9.00 7.14 -17.39
CA ARG A 128 9.38 7.38 -18.79
C ARG A 128 8.18 7.64 -19.67
#